data_AF-H5WK61-F1
#
_entry.id   AF-H5WK61-F1
#
_cell.length_a   1.000
_cell.length_b   1.000
_cell.length_c   1.000
_cell.angle_alpha   90.00
_cell.angle_beta   90.00
_cell.angle_gamma   90.00
#
_symmetry.space_group_name_H-M   'P 1'
#
loop_
_entity.id
_entity.type
_entity.pdbx_description
1 polymer ?
#
loop_
_entity_poly.entity_id
_entity_poly.type
_entity_poly.pdbx_seq_one_letter_code
_entity_poly.pdbx_strand_id
1 'polypeptide(L)'
;MNHAPTSPNQPNRQAATKTGIQMRQLIERANITQARAAELSHCSLRTMQDWLNGTYPIPPAAAELLALAVVAHGYATPGPWLAEWLPPELQALAIRGAPL
;
A
#
# COMPACT_ATOMS: atom_id res chain seq x y z
N MET A 1 -17.99 -17.44 37.45
CA MET A 1 -18.36 -17.30 36.03
C MET A 1 -17.49 -16.19 35.45
N ASN A 2 -16.37 -16.54 34.82
CA ASN A 2 -15.42 -15.57 34.26
C ASN A 2 -15.63 -15.49 32.75
N HIS A 3 -16.26 -14.42 32.26
CA HIS A 3 -16.29 -14.11 30.84
C HIS A 3 -14.98 -13.43 30.45
N ALA A 4 -14.10 -14.18 29.77
CA ALA A 4 -13.03 -13.57 28.99
C ALA A 4 -13.66 -12.89 27.76
N PRO A 5 -13.33 -11.64 27.42
CA PRO A 5 -13.69 -11.10 26.12
C PRO A 5 -12.73 -11.70 25.09
N THR A 6 -13.14 -12.80 24.46
CA THR A 6 -12.59 -13.22 23.17
C THR A 6 -12.94 -12.14 22.16
N SER A 7 -12.01 -11.20 21.98
CA SER A 7 -12.05 -10.32 20.82
C SER A 7 -12.08 -11.21 19.58
N PRO A 8 -13.10 -11.11 18.70
CA PRO A 8 -13.13 -11.88 17.47
C PRO A 8 -11.92 -11.46 16.65
N ASN A 9 -11.04 -12.44 16.42
CA ASN A 9 -9.89 -12.36 15.54
C ASN A 9 -10.35 -11.72 14.22
N GLN A 10 -9.99 -10.44 14.02
CA GLN A 10 -10.31 -9.75 12.78
C GLN A 10 -9.73 -10.58 11.63
N PRO A 11 -10.51 -10.84 10.57
CA PRO A 11 -10.01 -11.59 9.43
C PRO A 11 -8.72 -10.93 8.97
N ASN A 12 -7.71 -11.78 8.90
CA ASN A 12 -6.33 -11.49 8.60
C ASN A 12 -6.18 -10.41 7.50
N ARG A 13 -6.01 -9.13 7.89
CA ARG A 13 -5.59 -8.00 7.01
C ARG A 13 -4.15 -8.19 6.53
N GLN A 14 -3.72 -9.42 6.28
CA GLN A 14 -2.46 -9.72 5.62
C GLN A 14 -2.67 -9.59 4.12
N ALA A 15 -2.89 -8.37 3.63
CA ALA A 15 -2.27 -8.05 2.34
C ALA A 15 -0.78 -8.38 2.54
N ALA A 16 -0.23 -9.28 1.72
CA ALA A 16 1.15 -9.74 1.90
C ALA A 16 2.07 -8.53 2.07
N THR A 17 2.83 -8.49 3.18
CA THR A 17 3.70 -7.36 3.53
C THR A 17 4.56 -7.02 2.33
N LYS A 18 4.42 -5.80 1.81
CA LYS A 18 5.18 -5.36 0.64
C LYS A 18 6.65 -5.28 0.98
N THR A 19 7.49 -5.68 0.03
CA THR A 19 8.94 -5.55 0.13
C THR A 19 9.40 -4.19 -0.39
N GLY A 20 10.59 -3.75 0.04
CA GLY A 20 11.20 -2.53 -0.49
C GLY A 20 11.41 -2.57 -2.02
N ILE A 21 11.62 -3.76 -2.60
CA ILE A 21 11.74 -3.95 -4.06
C ILE A 21 10.40 -3.63 -4.74
N GLN A 22 9.30 -4.18 -4.24
CA GLN A 22 7.97 -3.90 -4.80
C GLN A 22 7.61 -2.42 -4.69
N MET A 23 7.94 -1.80 -3.57
CA MET A 23 7.69 -0.37 -3.35
C MET A 23 8.53 0.50 -4.31
N ARG A 24 9.78 0.13 -4.60
CA ARG A 24 10.59 0.78 -5.65
C ARG A 24 9.96 0.65 -7.03
N GLN A 25 9.51 -0.53 -7.40
CA GLN A 25 8.86 -0.77 -8.69
C GLN A 25 7.59 0.09 -8.85
N LEU A 26 6.81 0.28 -7.78
CA LEU A 26 5.65 1.17 -7.79
C LEU A 26 6.05 2.63 -8.03
N ILE A 27 7.08 3.11 -7.33
CA ILE A 27 7.62 4.47 -7.48
C ILE A 27 8.13 4.70 -8.90
N GLU A 28 8.88 3.74 -9.46
CA GLU A 28 9.37 3.76 -10.83
C GLU A 28 8.22 3.76 -11.85
N ARG A 29 7.21 2.90 -11.66
CA ARG A 29 6.01 2.84 -12.50
C ARG A 29 5.25 4.17 -12.51
N ALA A 30 5.12 4.81 -11.36
CA ALA A 30 4.46 6.10 -11.20
C ALA A 30 5.35 7.27 -11.69
N ASN A 31 6.61 7.02 -12.02
CA ASN A 31 7.59 8.03 -12.42
C ASN A 31 7.68 9.20 -11.43
N ILE A 32 7.68 8.90 -10.13
CA ILE A 32 7.79 9.89 -9.05
C ILE A 32 9.09 9.72 -8.27
N THR A 33 9.51 10.77 -7.56
CA THR A 33 10.69 10.70 -6.68
C THR A 33 10.35 10.01 -5.35
N GLN A 34 11.38 9.53 -4.63
CA GLN A 34 11.20 8.98 -3.28
C GLN A 34 10.63 10.02 -2.30
N ALA A 35 10.98 11.30 -2.47
CA ALA A 35 10.42 12.39 -1.67
C ALA A 35 8.92 12.54 -1.92
N ARG A 36 8.49 12.52 -3.18
CA ARG A 36 7.07 12.58 -3.51
C ARG A 36 6.32 11.35 -3.00
N ALA A 37 6.91 10.16 -3.12
CA ALA A 37 6.34 8.95 -2.55
C ALA A 37 6.16 9.05 -1.02
N ALA A 38 7.13 9.63 -0.31
CA ALA A 38 7.04 9.84 1.14
C ALA A 38 5.90 10.79 1.51
N GLU A 39 5.72 11.89 0.75
CA GLU A 39 4.58 12.80 0.90
C GLU A 39 3.24 12.07 0.71
N LEU A 40 3.11 11.29 -0.37
CA LEU A 40 1.87 10.56 -0.67
C LEU A 40 1.57 9.46 0.36
N SER A 41 2.60 8.86 0.96
CA SER A 41 2.46 7.87 2.04
C SER A 41 2.38 8.48 3.44
N HIS A 42 2.40 9.81 3.57
CA HIS A 42 2.44 10.52 4.86
C HIS A 42 3.55 10.04 5.81
N CYS A 43 4.75 9.78 5.27
CA CYS A 43 5.92 9.42 6.06
C CYS A 43 7.09 10.37 5.79
N SER A 44 8.16 10.25 6.59
CA SER A 44 9.40 11.01 6.32
C SER A 44 10.16 10.39 5.14
N LEU A 45 10.95 11.21 4.43
CA LEU A 45 11.85 10.70 3.37
C LEU A 45 12.79 9.61 3.88
N ARG A 46 13.30 9.75 5.12
CA ARG A 46 14.16 8.74 5.73
C ARG A 46 13.42 7.42 5.93
N THR A 47 12.19 7.48 6.45
CA THR A 47 11.35 6.29 6.62
C THR A 47 11.08 5.60 5.28
N MET A 48 10.78 6.38 4.24
CA MET A 48 10.65 5.84 2.88
C MET A 48 11.94 5.13 2.44
N GLN A 49 13.10 5.76 2.61
CA GLN A 49 14.39 5.14 2.26
C GLN A 49 14.66 3.84 3.04
N ASP A 50 14.38 3.82 4.34
CA ASP A 50 14.54 2.63 5.17
C ASP A 50 13.61 1.48 4.69
N TRP A 51 12.39 1.80 4.26
CA TRP A 51 11.47 0.86 3.64
C TRP A 51 11.99 0.32 2.30
N LEU A 52 12.44 1.19 1.39
CA LEU A 52 12.93 0.80 0.06
C LEU A 52 14.19 -0.07 0.12
N ASN A 53 15.02 0.15 1.15
CA ASN A 53 16.21 -0.64 1.46
C ASN A 53 15.90 -1.94 2.22
N GLY A 54 14.67 -2.11 2.73
CA GLY A 54 14.29 -3.27 3.52
C GLY A 54 14.83 -3.26 4.95
N THR A 55 15.28 -2.11 5.45
CA THR A 55 15.78 -1.93 6.82
C THR A 55 14.64 -2.09 7.85
N TYR A 56 13.45 -1.59 7.52
CA TYR A 56 12.24 -1.76 8.33
C TYR A 56 11.09 -2.32 7.50
N PRO A 57 10.18 -3.10 8.13
CA PRO A 57 8.98 -3.57 7.46
C PRO A 57 8.07 -2.41 7.05
N ILE A 58 7.43 -2.55 5.89
CA ILE A 58 6.48 -1.57 5.37
C ILE A 58 5.12 -1.83 6.01
N PRO A 59 4.50 -0.84 6.69
CA PRO A 59 3.14 -0.97 7.15
C PRO A 59 2.18 -1.19 5.96
N PRO A 60 1.25 -2.17 6.01
CA PRO A 60 0.30 -2.42 4.92
C PRO A 60 -0.46 -1.17 4.49
N ALA A 61 -0.96 -0.39 5.46
CA ALA A 61 -1.67 0.86 5.21
C ALA A 61 -0.83 1.90 4.45
N ALA A 62 0.49 1.97 4.69
CA ALA A 62 1.36 2.90 3.97
C ALA A 62 1.57 2.48 2.51
N ALA A 63 1.66 1.16 2.25
CA ALA A 63 1.76 0.62 0.91
C ALA A 63 0.44 0.77 0.11
N GLU A 64 -0.69 0.47 0.75
CA GLU A 64 -2.04 0.68 0.21
C GLU A 64 -2.27 2.14 -0.15
N LEU A 65 -1.94 3.05 0.78
CA LEU A 65 -2.10 4.48 0.58
C LEU A 65 -1.25 5.00 -0.58
N LEU A 66 0.00 4.56 -0.70
CA LEU A 66 0.84 4.93 -1.84
C LEU A 66 0.22 4.48 -3.16
N ALA A 67 -0.22 3.22 -3.24
CA ALA A 67 -0.79 2.64 -4.46
C ALA A 67 -2.09 3.36 -4.89
N LEU A 68 -2.94 3.72 -3.93
CA LEU A 68 -4.13 4.52 -4.18
C LEU A 68 -3.78 5.95 -4.59
N ALA A 69 -2.85 6.60 -3.89
CA ALA A 69 -2.46 7.97 -4.15
C ALA A 69 -1.85 8.14 -5.54
N VAL A 70 -1.02 7.20 -6.01
CA VAL A 70 -0.46 7.30 -7.36
C VAL A 70 -1.53 7.23 -8.46
N VAL A 71 -2.62 6.50 -8.22
CA VAL A 71 -3.75 6.44 -9.13
C VAL A 71 -4.61 7.70 -9.03
N ALA A 72 -4.96 8.12 -7.81
CA ALA A 72 -5.80 9.30 -7.55
C ALA A 72 -5.17 10.60 -8.09
N HIS A 73 -3.84 10.71 -8.05
CA HIS A 73 -3.11 11.85 -8.61
C HIS A 73 -2.79 11.71 -10.12
N GLY A 74 -3.20 10.62 -10.76
CA GLY A 74 -2.98 10.39 -12.19
C GLY A 74 -1.56 10.03 -12.59
N TYR A 75 -0.70 9.63 -11.64
CA TYR A 75 0.66 9.16 -11.92
C TYR A 75 0.67 7.75 -12.54
N ALA A 76 -0.36 6.95 -12.26
CA ALA A 76 -0.51 5.62 -12.85
C ALA A 76 -1.98 5.31 -13.15
N THR A 77 -2.24 4.67 -14.30
CA THR A 77 -3.58 4.16 -14.62
C THR A 77 -3.92 2.96 -13.75
N PRO A 78 -5.14 2.88 -13.19
CA PRO A 78 -5.59 1.69 -12.47
C PRO A 78 -5.56 0.47 -13.39
N GLY A 79 -5.27 -0.70 -12.82
CA GLY A 79 -5.24 -1.96 -13.57
C GLY A 79 -5.04 -3.17 -12.65
N PRO A 80 -4.87 -4.38 -13.21
CA PRO A 80 -4.76 -5.61 -12.43
C PRO A 80 -3.64 -5.58 -11.39
N TRP A 81 -2.55 -4.87 -11.69
CA TRP A 81 -1.44 -4.66 -10.77
C TRP A 81 -1.88 -4.03 -9.45
N LEU A 82 -2.88 -3.13 -9.46
CA LEU A 82 -3.34 -2.41 -8.28
C LEU A 82 -4.02 -3.34 -7.28
N ALA A 83 -4.71 -4.38 -7.75
CA ALA A 83 -5.41 -5.33 -6.88
C ALA A 83 -4.45 -6.03 -5.89
N GLU A 84 -3.20 -6.26 -6.29
CA GLU A 84 -2.20 -6.86 -5.39
C GLU A 84 -1.83 -5.94 -4.22
N TRP A 85 -2.05 -4.63 -4.34
CA TRP A 85 -1.74 -3.62 -3.33
C TRP A 85 -2.91 -3.31 -2.42
N LEU A 86 -4.11 -3.78 -2.76
CA LEU A 86 -5.33 -3.46 -2.06
C LEU A 86 -5.83 -4.64 -1.22
N PRO A 87 -6.51 -4.36 -0.11
CA PRO A 87 -7.15 -5.39 0.67
C PRO A 87 -8.28 -6.05 -0.16
N PRO A 88 -8.64 -7.31 0.11
CA PRO A 88 -9.58 -8.09 -0.70
C PRO A 88 -10.88 -7.37 -1.07
N GLU A 89 -11.43 -6.59 -0.13
CA GLU A 89 -12.64 -5.79 -0.30
C GLU A 89 -12.55 -4.73 -1.40
N LEU A 90 -11.34 -4.22 -1.70
CA LEU A 90 -11.10 -3.18 -2.70
C LEU A 90 -10.55 -3.74 -4.02
N GLN A 91 -10.13 -5.02 -4.06
CA GLN A 91 -9.57 -5.62 -5.28
C GLN A 91 -10.56 -5.63 -6.45
N ALA A 92 -11.85 -5.85 -6.17
CA ALA A 92 -12.91 -5.83 -7.18
C ALA A 92 -13.06 -4.45 -7.84
N LEU A 93 -12.77 -3.36 -7.12
CA LEU A 93 -12.80 -2.00 -7.66
C LEU A 93 -11.65 -1.76 -8.63
N ALA A 94 -10.44 -2.23 -8.29
CA ALA A 94 -9.27 -2.13 -9.16
C ALA A 94 -9.44 -2.88 -10.49
N ILE A 95 -10.10 -4.04 -10.47
CA ILE A 95 -10.32 -4.88 -11.67
C ILE A 95 -11.35 -4.24 -12.62
N ARG A 96 -12.35 -3.53 -12.07
CA ARG A 96 -13.43 -2.93 -12.87
C ARG A 96 -13.03 -1.64 -13.59
N GLY A 97 -11.83 -1.11 -13.34
CA GLY A 97 -11.39 0.17 -13.92
C GLY A 97 -12.29 1.35 -13.55
N ALA A 98 -13.05 1.23 -12.46
CA ALA A 98 -13.91 2.29 -11.99
C ALA A 98 -13.06 3.46 -11.49
N PRO A 99 -13.44 4.72 -11.77
CA PRO A 99 -12.77 5.87 -11.17
C PRO A 99 -12.87 5.76 -9.64
N LEU A 100 -11.72 5.83 -8.98
CA LEU A 100 -11.59 5.96 -7.52
C LEU A 100 -11.81 7.41 -7.10
#